data_AF-A0A800J3H3-F1
#
_entry.id   AF-A0A800J3H3-F1
#
_cell.length_a   1.000
_cell.length_b   1.000
_cell.length_c   1.000
_cell.angle_alpha   90.00
_cell.angle_beta   90.00
_cell.angle_gamma   90.00
#
_symmetry.space_group_name_H-M   'P 1'
#
loop_
_entity.id
_entity.type
_entity.pdbx_description
1 polymer ?
#
loop_
_entity_poly.entity_id
_entity_poly.type
_entity_poly.pdbx_seq_one_letter_code
_entity_poly.pdbx_strand_id
1 'polypeptide(L)'
;MRALTRSLLLAALLPLAACGGEGEAQASDAASPPPAAGGDGRQLNVTLLLDLSDRVDPEVSPATPSHRDRDLAAAAAVVEAFVAEMRAKGAFAAEGRIRTLFSPTPADAAVNEVAQGLTTDLGGMSPADKKGVHDGLGAEYQEGLARIYDAVLAERNYVGADIWRFFADGDAANLAVDPDPAVRNVLVVLTDGYAYHEATVHREGNRTSYLTGSLLEGEGLRDVGGWEQRFREGDYGFVDPGVDLPSLEVLVLEVAPSEGHPGDFAVMRAYFGKMFEEMEVARYEVLKTDLPANTRPLIQQFLDGGAAS
;
A
#
# COMPACT_ATOMS: atom_id res chain seq x y z
N MET A 1 82.09 -9.98 7.10
CA MET A 1 82.84 -9.71 5.85
C MET A 1 82.08 -10.34 4.70
N ARG A 2 81.69 -9.52 3.70
CA ARG A 2 81.50 -9.82 2.26
C ARG A 2 80.49 -10.93 1.89
N ALA A 3 79.67 -10.84 0.86
CA ALA A 3 79.31 -9.78 -0.09
C ALA A 3 78.08 -10.29 -0.88
N LEU A 4 77.30 -9.35 -1.40
CA LEU A 4 76.34 -9.56 -2.48
C LEU A 4 77.01 -10.19 -3.72
N THR A 5 76.24 -10.97 -4.49
CA THR A 5 76.16 -10.75 -5.94
C THR A 5 74.87 -11.28 -6.57
N ARG A 6 74.27 -10.41 -7.38
CA ARG A 6 73.14 -10.62 -8.30
C ARG A 6 73.52 -11.59 -9.43
N SER A 7 72.53 -12.24 -10.04
CA SER A 7 72.43 -12.29 -11.51
C SER A 7 71.04 -12.75 -11.97
N LEU A 8 70.45 -11.88 -12.81
CA LEU A 8 69.29 -12.09 -13.66
C LEU A 8 69.67 -13.07 -14.79
N LEU A 9 68.78 -13.99 -15.18
CA LEU A 9 68.76 -14.46 -16.57
C LEU A 9 67.32 -14.75 -17.01
N LEU A 10 66.89 -14.02 -18.03
CA LEU A 10 65.65 -14.15 -18.77
C LEU A 10 65.91 -15.11 -19.94
N ALA A 11 65.07 -16.13 -20.13
CA ALA A 11 65.02 -16.88 -21.38
C ALA A 11 63.56 -17.26 -21.68
N ALA A 12 63.00 -16.62 -22.71
CA ALA A 12 61.74 -16.96 -23.35
C ALA A 12 62.03 -17.78 -24.61
N LEU A 13 61.31 -18.88 -24.84
CA LEU A 13 61.09 -19.52 -26.15
C LEU A 13 60.00 -20.63 -26.05
N LEU A 14 58.74 -20.23 -26.30
CA LEU A 14 57.76 -20.69 -27.32
C LEU A 14 57.77 -22.16 -27.87
N PRO A 15 56.67 -22.64 -28.49
CA PRO A 15 55.81 -23.72 -28.00
C PRO A 15 55.88 -25.01 -28.87
N LEU A 16 55.30 -26.10 -28.38
CA LEU A 16 54.88 -27.23 -29.22
C LEU A 16 53.40 -27.50 -28.99
N ALA A 17 52.65 -27.37 -30.08
CA ALA A 17 51.23 -27.68 -30.18
C ALA A 17 50.99 -29.18 -30.40
N ALA A 18 49.72 -29.55 -30.17
CA ALA A 18 48.96 -30.67 -30.73
C ALA A 18 48.70 -31.86 -29.78
N CYS A 19 47.45 -31.95 -29.32
CA CYS A 19 46.53 -33.01 -29.73
C CYS A 19 45.09 -32.54 -29.51
N GLY A 20 44.28 -32.66 -30.56
CA GLY A 20 42.90 -32.22 -30.62
C GLY A 20 41.91 -33.15 -29.93
N GLY A 21 40.71 -32.62 -29.75
CA GLY A 21 39.54 -33.28 -29.20
C GLY A 21 38.46 -32.24 -28.91
N GLU A 22 37.74 -31.85 -29.96
CA GLU A 22 36.57 -30.97 -29.90
C GLU A 22 35.46 -31.57 -29.03
N GLY A 23 34.85 -30.70 -28.22
CA GLY A 23 33.72 -30.98 -27.35
C GLY A 23 33.40 -29.69 -26.58
N GLU A 24 32.82 -28.70 -27.26
CA GLU A 24 32.34 -27.47 -26.65
C GLU A 24 31.25 -27.78 -25.61
N ALA A 25 31.56 -27.45 -24.35
CA ALA A 25 30.55 -27.16 -23.34
C ALA A 25 30.74 -25.69 -22.95
N GLN A 26 29.82 -24.85 -23.41
CA GLN A 26 29.68 -23.46 -23.00
C GLN A 26 29.64 -23.39 -21.47
N ALA A 27 30.62 -22.70 -20.89
CA ALA A 27 30.48 -22.16 -19.55
C ALA A 27 29.35 -21.15 -19.60
N SER A 28 28.19 -21.52 -19.05
CA SER A 28 27.13 -20.58 -18.74
C SER A 28 27.70 -19.57 -17.76
N ASP A 29 27.72 -18.29 -18.14
CA ASP A 29 27.78 -17.18 -17.20
C ASP A 29 26.77 -17.48 -16.09
N ALA A 30 27.28 -17.74 -14.89
CA ALA A 30 26.45 -17.76 -13.70
C ALA A 30 25.88 -16.34 -13.58
N ALA A 31 24.58 -16.22 -13.89
CA ALA A 31 23.84 -15.00 -13.70
C ALA A 31 24.12 -14.52 -12.27
N SER A 32 24.70 -13.32 -12.17
CA SER A 32 24.75 -12.57 -10.92
C SER A 32 23.35 -12.60 -10.30
N PRO A 33 23.23 -12.79 -8.97
CA PRO A 33 21.92 -12.68 -8.33
C PRO A 33 21.30 -11.33 -8.73
N PRO A 34 19.98 -11.28 -8.96
CA PRO A 34 19.31 -10.03 -9.27
C PRO A 34 19.68 -9.01 -8.19
N PRO A 35 19.84 -7.72 -8.54
CA PRO A 35 20.08 -6.69 -7.55
C PRO A 35 18.99 -6.79 -6.48
N ALA A 36 19.39 -6.78 -5.21
CA ALA A 36 18.45 -6.70 -4.10
C ALA A 36 17.47 -5.56 -4.40
N ALA A 37 16.18 -5.89 -4.45
CA ALA A 37 15.11 -4.92 -4.65
C ALA A 37 15.30 -3.80 -3.61
N GLY A 38 15.49 -2.58 -4.09
CA GLY A 38 15.98 -1.45 -3.32
C GLY A 38 14.93 -0.90 -2.36
N GLY A 39 14.80 -1.52 -1.19
CA GLY A 39 14.28 -0.87 0.01
C GLY A 39 15.41 -0.24 0.82
N ASP A 40 15.12 0.80 1.58
CA ASP A 40 16.08 1.47 2.48
C ASP A 40 16.54 0.63 3.68
N GLY A 41 16.19 -0.66 3.72
CA GLY A 41 16.54 -1.60 4.78
C GLY A 41 15.57 -1.63 5.96
N ARG A 42 14.60 -0.71 6.05
CA ARG A 42 13.61 -0.65 7.16
C ARG A 42 12.50 -1.69 7.00
N GLN A 43 12.03 -2.26 8.11
CA GLN A 43 10.95 -3.27 8.11
C GLN A 43 9.60 -2.59 7.87
N LEU A 44 8.65 -3.28 7.25
CA LEU A 44 7.32 -2.71 7.00
C LEU A 44 6.42 -2.78 8.24
N ASN A 45 5.76 -1.67 8.57
CA ASN A 45 4.57 -1.65 9.42
C ASN A 45 3.38 -1.22 8.55
N VAL A 46 2.60 -2.19 8.07
CA VAL A 46 1.50 -1.98 7.13
C VAL A 46 0.16 -2.00 7.85
N THR A 47 -0.67 -1.00 7.59
CA THR A 47 -2.06 -0.94 8.06
C THR A 47 -2.98 -0.84 6.87
N LEU A 48 -3.96 -1.72 6.75
CA LEU A 48 -5.03 -1.63 5.77
C LEU A 48 -6.27 -1.04 6.44
N LEU A 49 -6.76 0.12 5.98
CA LEU A 49 -8.05 0.68 6.36
C LEU A 49 -9.08 0.35 5.27
N LEU A 50 -10.11 -0.40 5.63
CA LEU A 50 -11.14 -0.83 4.69
C LEU A 50 -12.41 0.01 4.81
N ASP A 51 -12.87 0.54 3.70
CA ASP A 51 -14.19 1.14 3.57
C ASP A 51 -15.26 0.07 3.29
N LEU A 52 -16.11 -0.17 4.29
CA LEU A 52 -17.24 -1.10 4.23
C LEU A 52 -18.57 -0.39 3.91
N SER A 53 -18.52 0.67 3.10
CA SER A 53 -19.70 1.39 2.61
C SER A 53 -20.51 0.53 1.64
N ASP A 54 -21.69 1.02 1.27
CA ASP A 54 -22.57 0.37 0.29
C ASP A 54 -21.93 0.25 -1.11
N ARG A 55 -20.78 0.88 -1.37
CA ARG A 55 -19.98 0.67 -2.59
C ARG A 55 -19.64 -0.80 -2.86
N VAL A 56 -19.58 -1.64 -1.83
CA VAL A 56 -19.23 -3.05 -1.98
C VAL A 56 -20.40 -3.90 -2.49
N ASP A 57 -21.62 -3.36 -2.40
CA ASP A 57 -22.84 -4.01 -2.85
C ASP A 57 -23.00 -3.88 -4.38
N PRO A 58 -22.96 -4.98 -5.15
CA PRO A 58 -23.10 -4.94 -6.60
C PRO A 58 -24.48 -4.47 -7.08
N GLU A 59 -25.51 -4.45 -6.21
CA GLU A 59 -26.81 -3.85 -6.53
C GLU A 59 -26.79 -2.33 -6.44
N VAL A 60 -25.94 -1.76 -5.58
CA VAL A 60 -25.79 -0.31 -5.38
C VAL A 60 -24.72 0.25 -6.32
N SER A 61 -23.56 -0.40 -6.38
CA SER A 61 -22.43 -0.03 -7.23
C SER A 61 -22.03 -1.19 -8.15
N PRO A 62 -22.73 -1.35 -9.29
CA PRO A 62 -22.43 -2.44 -10.22
C PRO A 62 -21.08 -2.24 -10.91
N ALA A 63 -20.17 -3.17 -10.71
CA ALA A 63 -18.84 -3.19 -11.33
C ALA A 63 -18.42 -4.60 -11.75
N THR A 64 -17.56 -4.71 -12.76
CA THR A 64 -16.93 -5.98 -13.15
C THR A 64 -15.42 -5.79 -13.33
N PRO A 65 -14.57 -6.46 -12.54
CA PRO A 65 -14.89 -7.20 -11.30
C PRO A 65 -15.59 -6.31 -10.26
N SER A 66 -16.25 -6.93 -9.26
CA SER A 66 -16.94 -6.18 -8.20
C SER A 66 -15.95 -5.38 -7.34
N HIS A 67 -16.43 -4.35 -6.62
CA HIS A 67 -15.57 -3.61 -5.68
C HIS A 67 -14.96 -4.52 -4.61
N ARG A 68 -15.75 -5.49 -4.10
CA ARG A 68 -15.24 -6.55 -3.23
C ARG A 68 -14.06 -7.30 -3.86
N ASP A 69 -14.21 -7.81 -5.08
CA ASP A 69 -13.16 -8.62 -5.72
C ASP A 69 -11.89 -7.81 -5.97
N ARG A 70 -12.04 -6.51 -6.28
CA ARG A 70 -10.94 -5.57 -6.47
C ARG A 70 -10.20 -5.32 -5.15
N ASP A 71 -10.94 -5.04 -4.07
CA ASP A 71 -10.35 -4.86 -2.74
C ASP A 71 -9.60 -6.13 -2.30
N LEU A 72 -10.18 -7.32 -2.51
CA LEU A 72 -9.51 -8.60 -2.21
C LEU A 72 -8.21 -8.76 -3.00
N ALA A 73 -8.21 -8.41 -4.30
CA ALA A 73 -7.01 -8.48 -5.12
C ALA A 73 -5.94 -7.44 -4.73
N ALA A 74 -6.37 -6.23 -4.36
CA ALA A 74 -5.48 -5.18 -3.87
C ALA A 74 -4.84 -5.57 -2.53
N ALA A 75 -5.64 -6.06 -1.58
CA ALA A 75 -5.14 -6.57 -0.31
C ALA A 75 -4.20 -7.77 -0.51
N ALA A 76 -4.50 -8.68 -1.45
CA ALA A 76 -3.59 -9.77 -1.81
C ALA A 76 -2.22 -9.24 -2.24
N ALA A 77 -2.19 -8.23 -3.12
CA ALA A 77 -0.95 -7.63 -3.60
C ALA A 77 -0.14 -6.97 -2.46
N VAL A 78 -0.80 -6.31 -1.52
CA VAL A 78 -0.16 -5.74 -0.33
C VAL A 78 0.46 -6.84 0.55
N VAL A 79 -0.28 -7.92 0.82
CA VAL A 79 0.20 -9.04 1.63
C VAL A 79 1.35 -9.79 0.94
N GLU A 80 1.26 -9.98 -0.37
CA GLU A 80 2.34 -10.58 -1.16
C GLU A 80 3.63 -9.76 -1.08
N ALA A 81 3.54 -8.44 -1.21
CA ALA A 81 4.67 -7.53 -1.08
C ALA A 81 5.28 -7.59 0.33
N PHE A 82 4.43 -7.62 1.37
CA PHE A 82 4.86 -7.79 2.76
C PHE A 82 5.61 -9.11 2.98
N VAL A 83 5.07 -10.23 2.47
CA VAL A 83 5.72 -11.55 2.56
C VAL A 83 7.02 -11.59 1.74
N ALA A 84 7.08 -10.90 0.59
CA ALA A 84 8.29 -10.80 -0.20
C ALA A 84 9.41 -10.04 0.54
N GLU A 85 9.07 -8.95 1.25
CA GLU A 85 10.01 -8.22 2.10
C GLU A 85 10.51 -9.08 3.27
N MET A 86 9.59 -9.79 3.94
CA MET A 86 9.93 -10.76 4.98
C MET A 86 10.93 -11.82 4.48
N ARG A 87 10.74 -12.33 3.26
CA ARG A 87 11.67 -13.29 2.61
C ARG A 87 13.02 -12.64 2.36
N ALA A 88 13.05 -11.43 1.80
CA ALA A 88 14.27 -10.73 1.43
C ALA A 88 15.17 -10.45 2.64
N LYS A 89 14.59 -10.20 3.82
CA LYS A 89 15.34 -10.00 5.07
C LYS A 89 15.71 -11.28 5.80
N GLY A 90 15.27 -12.42 5.28
CA GLY A 90 15.34 -13.70 5.95
C GLY A 90 14.19 -13.85 6.94
N ALA A 91 13.32 -14.83 6.68
CA ALA A 91 12.08 -15.05 7.43
C ALA A 91 12.23 -15.08 8.95
N PHE A 92 13.41 -15.45 9.47
CA PHE A 92 13.70 -15.48 10.91
C PHE A 92 14.01 -14.11 11.52
N ALA A 93 14.65 -13.22 10.76
CA ALA A 93 15.04 -11.87 11.18
C ALA A 93 13.99 -10.80 10.81
N ALA A 94 12.92 -11.20 10.12
CA ALA A 94 11.81 -10.31 9.80
C ALA A 94 11.06 -9.89 11.08
N GLU A 95 10.81 -8.59 11.21
CA GLU A 95 10.11 -7.97 12.34
C GLU A 95 8.94 -7.11 11.87
N GLY A 96 8.60 -7.19 10.58
CA GLY A 96 7.49 -6.47 9.99
C GLY A 96 6.16 -6.78 10.66
N ARG A 97 5.24 -5.83 10.53
CA ARG A 97 3.87 -5.91 11.04
C ARG A 97 2.88 -5.62 9.92
N ILE A 98 1.77 -6.31 9.94
CA ILE A 98 0.64 -6.03 9.06
C ILE A 98 -0.67 -6.15 9.86
N ARG A 99 -1.61 -5.24 9.62
CA ARG A 99 -2.93 -5.27 10.27
C ARG A 99 -4.02 -4.73 9.37
N THR A 100 -5.25 -5.15 9.63
CA THR A 100 -6.47 -4.60 9.02
C THR A 100 -7.30 -3.89 10.07
N LEU A 101 -7.75 -2.68 9.76
CA LEU A 101 -8.56 -1.83 10.62
C LEU A 101 -9.85 -1.40 9.91
N PHE A 102 -10.83 -1.05 10.73
CA PHE A 102 -12.11 -0.47 10.34
C PHE A 102 -12.37 0.73 11.24
N SER A 103 -12.81 1.84 10.65
CA SER A 103 -13.16 3.05 11.38
C SER A 103 -14.47 3.62 10.82
N PRO A 104 -15.61 3.52 11.52
CA PRO A 104 -15.76 2.94 12.85
C PRO A 104 -15.60 1.41 12.86
N THR A 105 -15.34 0.84 14.04
CA THR A 105 -15.33 -0.61 14.23
C THR A 105 -16.74 -1.19 14.00
N PRO A 106 -16.90 -2.23 13.16
CA PRO A 106 -18.18 -2.90 12.95
C PRO A 106 -18.80 -3.37 14.27
N ALA A 107 -20.12 -3.26 14.42
CA ALA A 107 -20.81 -3.76 15.61
C ALA A 107 -20.93 -5.30 15.62
N ASP A 108 -20.80 -5.95 14.45
CA ASP A 108 -20.88 -7.40 14.31
C ASP A 108 -19.66 -8.08 14.96
N ALA A 109 -19.95 -8.91 15.97
CA ALA A 109 -18.95 -9.68 16.69
C ALA A 109 -18.20 -10.68 15.79
N ALA A 110 -18.85 -11.25 14.78
CA ALA A 110 -18.22 -12.17 13.84
C ALA A 110 -17.23 -11.45 12.93
N VAL A 111 -17.59 -10.25 12.44
CA VAL A 111 -16.65 -9.39 11.69
C VAL A 111 -15.46 -9.01 12.57
N ASN A 112 -15.71 -8.63 13.83
CA ASN A 112 -14.64 -8.27 14.76
C ASN A 112 -13.71 -9.44 15.11
N GLU A 113 -14.25 -10.66 15.27
CA GLU A 113 -13.44 -11.86 15.51
C GLU A 113 -12.53 -12.17 14.32
N VAL A 114 -13.04 -12.04 13.09
CA VAL A 114 -12.23 -12.22 11.88
C VAL A 114 -11.19 -11.11 11.75
N ALA A 115 -11.55 -9.86 12.03
CA ALA A 115 -10.65 -8.71 12.00
C ALA A 115 -9.44 -8.88 12.94
N GLN A 116 -9.65 -9.44 14.13
CA GLN A 116 -8.56 -9.73 15.07
C GLN A 116 -7.54 -10.73 14.51
N GLY A 117 -7.99 -11.67 13.68
CA GLY A 117 -7.12 -12.61 12.97
C GLY A 117 -6.31 -11.97 11.84
N LEU A 118 -6.72 -10.79 11.36
CA LEU A 118 -6.02 -10.03 10.32
C LEU A 118 -5.01 -9.05 10.92
N THR A 119 -4.27 -9.51 11.93
CA THR A 119 -3.18 -8.77 12.56
C THR A 119 -2.00 -9.72 12.79
N THR A 120 -0.83 -9.32 12.32
CA THR A 120 0.41 -10.08 12.46
C THR A 120 1.53 -9.14 12.89
N ASP A 121 2.23 -9.50 13.96
CA ASP A 121 3.45 -8.86 14.43
C ASP A 121 4.58 -9.88 14.49
N LEU A 122 5.52 -9.82 13.53
CA LEU A 122 6.63 -10.76 13.47
C LEU A 122 7.67 -10.52 14.57
N GLY A 123 7.78 -9.31 15.12
CA GLY A 123 8.77 -8.99 16.16
C GLY A 123 8.60 -9.81 17.44
N GLY A 124 7.35 -10.21 17.74
CA GLY A 124 7.01 -11.04 18.90
C GLY A 124 7.05 -12.56 18.67
N MET A 125 7.37 -13.02 17.46
CA MET A 125 7.18 -14.42 17.06
C MET A 125 8.44 -15.28 17.13
N SER A 126 8.26 -16.57 17.41
CA SER A 126 9.34 -17.56 17.29
C SER A 126 9.68 -17.84 15.82
N PRO A 127 10.89 -18.35 15.50
CA PRO A 127 11.25 -18.80 14.16
C PRO A 127 10.25 -19.76 13.50
N ALA A 128 9.63 -20.65 14.28
CA ALA A 128 8.64 -21.60 13.77
C ALA A 128 7.33 -20.90 13.40
N ASP A 129 6.87 -19.96 14.23
CA ASP A 129 5.63 -19.20 13.99
C ASP A 129 5.78 -18.30 12.76
N LYS A 130 6.95 -17.64 12.61
CA LYS A 130 7.27 -16.85 11.40
C LYS A 130 7.20 -17.69 10.13
N LYS A 131 7.66 -18.94 10.16
CA LYS A 131 7.51 -19.85 9.01
C LYS A 131 6.04 -20.14 8.70
N GLY A 132 5.20 -20.32 9.73
CA GLY A 132 3.76 -20.46 9.57
C GLY A 132 3.14 -19.25 8.87
N VAL A 133 3.44 -18.04 9.34
CA VAL A 133 3.00 -16.78 8.72
C VAL A 133 3.42 -16.71 7.25
N HIS A 134 4.70 -16.96 6.96
CA HIS A 134 5.20 -16.94 5.58
C HIS A 134 4.43 -17.88 4.63
N ASP A 135 4.04 -19.05 5.12
CA ASP A 135 3.37 -20.08 4.32
C ASP A 135 1.84 -19.85 4.22
N GLY A 136 1.23 -19.17 5.21
CA GLY A 136 -0.23 -19.08 5.37
C GLY A 136 -0.86 -17.69 5.22
N LEU A 137 -0.12 -16.60 5.46
CA LEU A 137 -0.66 -15.25 5.63
C LEU A 137 -1.52 -14.78 4.43
N GLY A 138 -1.10 -15.11 3.21
CA GLY A 138 -1.86 -14.77 2.00
C GLY A 138 -3.25 -15.41 1.97
N ALA A 139 -3.35 -16.68 2.34
CA ALA A 139 -4.62 -17.39 2.40
C ALA A 139 -5.49 -16.88 3.56
N GLU A 140 -4.88 -16.66 4.73
CA GLU A 140 -5.57 -16.13 5.91
C GLU A 140 -6.20 -14.76 5.63
N TYR A 141 -5.47 -13.86 4.96
CA TYR A 141 -6.00 -12.55 4.56
C TYR A 141 -7.12 -12.67 3.52
N GLN A 142 -6.96 -13.51 2.49
CA GLN A 142 -7.99 -13.70 1.47
C GLN A 142 -9.29 -14.26 2.07
N GLU A 143 -9.19 -15.31 2.88
CA GLU A 143 -10.36 -15.95 3.51
C GLU A 143 -11.00 -15.03 4.55
N GLY A 144 -10.20 -14.37 5.38
CA GLY A 144 -10.68 -13.44 6.40
C GLY A 144 -11.42 -12.25 5.80
N LEU A 145 -10.79 -11.57 4.83
CA LEU A 145 -11.45 -10.44 4.17
C LEU A 145 -12.69 -10.87 3.39
N ALA A 146 -12.64 -12.02 2.68
CA ALA A 146 -13.81 -12.52 1.97
C ALA A 146 -14.99 -12.76 2.92
N ARG A 147 -14.75 -13.33 4.10
CA ARG A 147 -15.77 -13.54 5.14
C ARG A 147 -16.35 -12.22 5.67
N ILE A 148 -15.52 -11.19 5.85
CA ILE A 148 -15.97 -9.87 6.29
C ILE A 148 -16.91 -9.27 5.24
N TYR A 149 -16.51 -9.26 3.96
CA TYR A 149 -17.38 -8.77 2.90
C TYR A 149 -18.67 -9.59 2.77
N ASP A 150 -18.60 -10.92 2.86
CA ASP A 150 -19.79 -11.78 2.80
C ASP A 150 -20.76 -11.46 3.96
N ALA A 151 -20.26 -11.21 5.17
CA ALA A 151 -21.08 -10.82 6.31
C ALA A 151 -21.76 -9.45 6.08
N VAL A 152 -20.98 -8.44 5.67
CA VAL A 152 -21.50 -7.09 5.37
C VAL A 152 -22.57 -7.13 4.28
N LEU A 153 -22.34 -7.89 3.20
CA LEU A 153 -23.29 -8.05 2.10
C LEU A 153 -24.56 -8.81 2.51
N ALA A 154 -24.43 -9.83 3.36
CA ALA A 154 -25.57 -10.61 3.84
C ALA A 154 -26.47 -9.79 4.76
N GLU A 155 -25.89 -8.97 5.63
CA GLU A 155 -26.64 -8.13 6.57
C GLU A 155 -27.09 -6.79 5.98
N ARG A 156 -26.45 -6.36 4.89
CA ARG A 156 -26.59 -5.03 4.27
C ARG A 156 -26.41 -3.88 5.27
N ASN A 157 -25.51 -4.10 6.23
CA ASN A 157 -25.17 -3.14 7.26
C ASN A 157 -23.82 -2.50 6.93
N TYR A 158 -23.87 -1.42 6.16
CA TYR A 158 -22.69 -0.72 5.64
C TYR A 158 -22.25 0.36 6.62
N VAL A 159 -21.23 0.05 7.42
CA VAL A 159 -20.67 1.00 8.39
C VAL A 159 -19.76 2.05 7.73
N GLY A 160 -19.32 1.80 6.49
CA GLY A 160 -18.43 2.72 5.78
C GLY A 160 -17.00 2.75 6.32
N ALA A 161 -16.25 3.76 5.87
CA ALA A 161 -15.07 4.26 6.57
C ALA A 161 -15.18 5.78 6.76
N ASP A 162 -15.11 6.23 8.01
CA ASP A 162 -14.95 7.62 8.39
C ASP A 162 -13.48 8.02 8.28
N ILE A 163 -12.99 8.07 7.04
CA ILE A 163 -11.56 8.25 6.72
C ILE A 163 -11.04 9.57 7.32
N TRP A 164 -11.80 10.66 7.19
CA TRP A 164 -11.40 11.95 7.76
C TRP A 164 -11.24 11.86 9.28
N ARG A 165 -12.22 11.27 9.98
CA ARG A 165 -12.18 11.13 11.43
C ARG A 165 -11.06 10.21 11.90
N PHE A 166 -10.75 9.16 11.15
CA PHE A 166 -9.61 8.28 11.44
C PHE A 166 -8.29 9.06 11.54
N PHE A 167 -8.12 10.12 10.73
CA PHE A 167 -7.00 11.03 10.88
C PHE A 167 -7.23 12.05 12.01
N ALA A 168 -8.39 12.70 12.07
CA ALA A 168 -8.67 13.80 13.00
C ALA A 168 -8.71 13.38 14.49
N ASP A 169 -9.18 12.17 14.80
CA ASP A 169 -9.17 11.62 16.17
C ASP A 169 -7.79 11.05 16.55
N GLY A 170 -6.81 11.09 15.62
CA GLY A 170 -5.46 10.59 15.83
C GLY A 170 -5.31 9.07 15.70
N ASP A 171 -6.33 8.34 15.25
CA ASP A 171 -6.24 6.88 15.08
C ASP A 171 -5.16 6.47 14.06
N ALA A 172 -4.98 7.25 12.99
CA ALA A 172 -3.85 7.07 12.08
C ALA A 172 -2.50 7.13 12.81
N ALA A 173 -2.31 8.11 13.70
CA ALA A 173 -1.10 8.23 14.51
C ALA A 173 -0.96 7.06 15.51
N ASN A 174 -2.06 6.68 16.17
CA ASN A 174 -2.04 5.72 17.26
C ASN A 174 -1.95 4.26 16.79
N LEU A 175 -2.50 3.96 15.62
CA LEU A 175 -2.70 2.59 15.15
C LEU A 175 -1.89 2.24 13.90
N ALA A 176 -1.51 3.23 13.08
CA ALA A 176 -0.75 3.01 11.85
C ALA A 176 0.71 3.49 11.91
N VAL A 177 1.10 4.25 12.93
CA VAL A 177 2.49 4.71 13.11
C VAL A 177 3.14 3.99 14.29
N ASP A 178 4.23 3.28 14.01
CA ASP A 178 5.19 2.85 15.02
C ASP A 178 6.30 3.91 15.13
N PRO A 179 6.69 4.31 16.35
CA PRO A 179 7.70 5.34 16.58
C PRO A 179 9.15 4.86 16.31
N ASP A 180 9.39 3.57 16.08
CA ASP A 180 10.71 3.03 15.77
C ASP A 180 11.20 3.54 14.39
N PRO A 181 12.30 4.32 14.32
CA PRO A 181 12.83 4.80 13.05
C PRO A 181 13.37 3.66 12.15
N ALA A 182 13.55 2.44 12.68
CA ALA A 182 13.93 1.27 11.89
C ALA A 182 12.75 0.66 11.09
N VAL A 183 11.53 1.16 11.29
CA VAL A 183 10.36 0.75 10.51
C VAL A 183 9.92 1.81 9.51
N ARG A 184 9.18 1.35 8.50
CA ARG A 184 8.51 2.20 7.52
C ARG A 184 7.01 2.00 7.68
N ASN A 185 6.32 3.07 8.12
CA ASN A 185 4.89 3.03 8.37
C ASN A 185 4.13 3.27 7.07
N VAL A 186 3.29 2.33 6.66
CA VAL A 186 2.48 2.43 5.45
C VAL A 186 1.02 2.21 5.80
N LEU A 187 0.19 3.20 5.52
CA LEU A 187 -1.27 3.09 5.57
C LEU A 187 -1.81 2.90 4.15
N VAL A 188 -2.52 1.79 3.93
CA VAL A 188 -3.24 1.51 2.69
C VAL A 188 -4.73 1.74 2.94
N VAL A 189 -5.36 2.64 2.20
CA VAL A 189 -6.81 2.92 2.30
C VAL A 189 -7.50 2.32 1.08
N LEU A 190 -8.42 1.38 1.30
CA LEU A 190 -9.26 0.78 0.25
C LEU A 190 -10.63 1.46 0.25
N THR A 191 -10.93 2.25 -0.77
CA THR A 191 -12.14 3.07 -0.89
C THR A 191 -12.42 3.41 -2.36
N ASP A 192 -13.65 3.76 -2.71
CA ASP A 192 -13.94 4.35 -4.03
C ASP A 192 -13.53 5.83 -4.14
N GLY A 193 -13.04 6.43 -3.04
CA GLY A 193 -12.51 7.78 -2.96
C GLY A 193 -13.54 8.85 -2.67
N TYR A 194 -14.84 8.53 -2.64
CA TYR A 194 -15.79 9.34 -1.90
C TYR A 194 -15.58 9.05 -0.41
N ALA A 195 -15.61 10.09 0.42
CA ALA A 195 -15.39 9.97 1.86
C ALA A 195 -16.61 10.57 2.55
N TYR A 196 -17.49 9.74 3.10
CA TYR A 196 -18.69 10.25 3.77
C TYR A 196 -19.06 9.35 4.93
N HIS A 197 -19.30 9.97 6.08
CA HIS A 197 -19.87 9.29 7.23
C HIS A 197 -20.82 10.26 7.94
N GLU A 198 -22.03 9.78 8.25
CA GLU A 198 -23.12 10.64 8.74
C GLU A 198 -22.79 11.32 10.09
N ALA A 199 -21.97 10.67 10.92
CA ALA A 199 -21.65 11.15 12.26
C ALA A 199 -20.65 12.31 12.27
N THR A 200 -19.99 12.61 11.15
CA THR A 200 -18.88 13.58 11.08
C THR A 200 -19.06 14.65 10.03
N VAL A 201 -20.27 14.83 9.49
CA VAL A 201 -20.58 15.86 8.49
C VAL A 201 -20.42 17.26 9.08
N HIS A 202 -19.38 17.97 8.66
CA HIS A 202 -19.20 19.40 8.95
C HIS A 202 -18.38 20.10 7.86
N ARG A 203 -18.38 21.44 7.91
CA ARG A 203 -17.77 22.33 6.92
C ARG A 203 -17.19 23.56 7.59
N GLU A 204 -16.00 23.96 7.13
CA GLU A 204 -15.30 25.19 7.52
C GLU A 204 -14.92 25.97 6.25
N GLY A 205 -15.64 27.05 5.96
CA GLY A 205 -15.47 27.74 4.67
C GLY A 205 -15.82 26.81 3.51
N ASN A 206 -14.87 26.49 2.64
CA ASN A 206 -15.02 25.53 1.53
C ASN A 206 -14.38 24.17 1.80
N ARG A 207 -13.91 23.96 3.03
CA ARG A 207 -13.35 22.68 3.48
C ARG A 207 -14.43 21.84 4.14
N THR A 208 -14.46 20.55 3.86
CA THR A 208 -15.46 19.61 4.38
C THR A 208 -14.80 18.39 5.01
N SER A 209 -15.41 17.76 5.99
CA SER A 209 -14.96 16.43 6.47
C SER A 209 -15.37 15.28 5.54
N TYR A 210 -16.13 15.60 4.50
CA TYR A 210 -16.72 14.64 3.59
C TYR A 210 -16.52 15.08 2.14
N LEU A 211 -16.55 14.12 1.22
CA LEU A 211 -16.44 14.27 -0.22
C LEU A 211 -17.45 13.36 -0.89
N THR A 212 -18.46 13.95 -1.54
CA THR A 212 -19.51 13.22 -2.27
C THR A 212 -19.67 13.76 -3.68
N GLY A 213 -20.23 12.97 -4.60
CA GLY A 213 -20.55 13.46 -5.95
C GLY A 213 -21.48 14.68 -5.95
N SER A 214 -22.43 14.74 -5.01
CA SER A 214 -23.33 15.89 -4.83
C SER A 214 -22.61 17.17 -4.38
N LEU A 215 -21.59 17.04 -3.52
CA LEU A 215 -20.72 18.16 -3.16
C LEU A 215 -19.94 18.64 -4.38
N LEU A 216 -19.32 17.72 -5.13
CA LEU A 216 -18.55 18.06 -6.32
C LEU A 216 -19.38 18.80 -7.37
N GLU A 217 -20.62 18.39 -7.58
CA GLU A 217 -21.55 19.06 -8.48
C GLU A 217 -22.00 20.43 -7.94
N GLY A 218 -22.39 20.51 -6.66
CA GLY A 218 -22.91 21.73 -6.05
C GLY A 218 -21.88 22.86 -5.98
N GLU A 219 -20.60 22.53 -5.78
CA GLU A 219 -19.49 23.48 -5.79
C GLU A 219 -18.92 23.70 -7.22
N GLY A 220 -19.48 23.00 -8.21
CA GLY A 220 -19.06 22.98 -9.61
C GLY A 220 -17.57 22.60 -9.79
N LEU A 221 -17.08 21.71 -8.95
CA LEU A 221 -15.76 21.10 -9.10
C LEU A 221 -15.72 20.05 -10.23
N ARG A 222 -16.88 19.77 -10.85
CA ARG A 222 -17.00 18.96 -12.07
C ARG A 222 -16.80 19.75 -13.37
N ASP A 223 -16.53 21.06 -13.29
CA ASP A 223 -16.36 21.94 -14.46
C ASP A 223 -15.02 21.66 -15.19
N VAL A 224 -15.09 21.11 -16.40
CA VAL A 224 -13.98 20.52 -17.21
C VAL A 224 -12.82 21.50 -17.55
N GLY A 225 -12.88 22.78 -17.19
CA GLY A 225 -11.85 23.77 -17.56
C GLY A 225 -11.46 24.79 -16.49
N GLY A 226 -11.98 24.67 -15.26
CA GLY A 226 -11.72 25.68 -14.22
C GLY A 226 -11.79 25.16 -12.79
N TRP A 227 -11.99 23.86 -12.59
CA TRP A 227 -12.13 23.31 -11.25
C TRP A 227 -10.83 23.44 -10.46
N GLU A 228 -9.63 23.31 -11.08
CA GLU A 228 -8.35 23.44 -10.37
C GLU A 228 -8.11 24.87 -9.86
N GLN A 229 -8.53 25.87 -10.64
CA GLN A 229 -8.45 27.27 -10.22
C GLN A 229 -9.44 27.52 -9.09
N ARG A 230 -10.69 27.06 -9.24
CA ARG A 230 -11.72 27.17 -8.21
C ARG A 230 -11.31 26.47 -6.92
N PHE A 231 -10.75 25.26 -7.02
CA PHE A 231 -10.28 24.47 -5.89
C PHE A 231 -9.23 25.25 -5.08
N ARG A 232 -8.24 25.82 -5.76
CA ARG A 232 -7.15 26.58 -5.12
C ARG A 232 -7.60 27.94 -4.58
N GLU A 233 -8.29 28.74 -5.38
CA GLU A 233 -8.72 30.09 -4.99
C GLU A 233 -9.81 30.06 -3.90
N GLY A 234 -10.64 29.01 -3.91
CA GLY A 234 -11.67 28.79 -2.92
C GLY A 234 -11.19 28.08 -1.65
N ASP A 235 -9.96 27.58 -1.61
CA ASP A 235 -9.44 26.71 -0.53
C ASP A 235 -10.36 25.51 -0.25
N TYR A 236 -10.71 24.79 -1.31
CA TYR A 236 -11.41 23.51 -1.18
C TYR A 236 -10.44 22.42 -0.71
N GLY A 237 -10.98 21.43 -0.02
CA GLY A 237 -10.21 20.31 0.52
C GLY A 237 -10.92 19.69 1.71
N PHE A 238 -10.26 18.74 2.36
CA PHE A 238 -10.72 18.29 3.66
C PHE A 238 -10.52 19.37 4.72
N VAL A 239 -11.34 19.39 5.76
CA VAL A 239 -11.02 20.15 6.99
C VAL A 239 -9.69 19.60 7.52
N ASP A 240 -8.77 20.47 7.90
CA ASP A 240 -7.45 20.07 8.40
C ASP A 240 -7.63 19.17 9.65
N PRO A 241 -7.15 17.91 9.64
CA PRO A 241 -7.22 17.03 10.81
C PRO A 241 -6.41 17.54 12.01
N GLY A 242 -5.45 18.46 11.81
CA GLY A 242 -4.64 19.05 12.87
C GLY A 242 -3.59 18.09 13.45
N VAL A 243 -3.09 17.15 12.64
CA VAL A 243 -2.11 16.13 13.04
C VAL A 243 -1.02 16.01 11.99
N ASP A 244 0.24 16.15 12.40
CA ASP A 244 1.41 15.91 11.55
C ASP A 244 1.83 14.43 11.60
N LEU A 245 2.04 13.80 10.44
CA LEU A 245 2.44 12.40 10.28
C LEU A 245 3.68 12.23 9.37
N PRO A 246 4.82 12.86 9.68
CA PRO A 246 6.01 12.90 8.83
C PRO A 246 6.73 11.55 8.65
N SER A 247 6.33 10.52 9.41
CA SER A 247 6.85 9.15 9.28
C SER A 247 5.87 8.20 8.61
N LEU A 248 4.68 8.66 8.22
CA LEU A 248 3.65 7.85 7.58
C LEU A 248 3.74 7.98 6.06
N GLU A 249 3.59 6.86 5.37
CA GLU A 249 3.35 6.79 3.93
C GLU A 249 1.90 6.35 3.69
N VAL A 250 1.19 6.93 2.72
CA VAL A 250 -0.22 6.62 2.48
C VAL A 250 -0.47 6.18 1.03
N LEU A 251 -1.15 5.05 0.84
CA LEU A 251 -1.55 4.55 -0.46
C LEU A 251 -3.08 4.41 -0.50
N VAL A 252 -3.76 5.26 -1.26
CA VAL A 252 -5.20 5.16 -1.48
C VAL A 252 -5.44 4.36 -2.76
N LEU A 253 -6.20 3.28 -2.67
CA LEU A 253 -6.43 2.31 -3.74
C LEU A 253 -7.91 2.22 -4.09
N GLU A 254 -8.16 1.79 -5.33
CA GLU A 254 -9.50 1.54 -5.88
C GLU A 254 -10.42 2.77 -5.96
N VAL A 255 -9.83 3.96 -6.14
CA VAL A 255 -10.59 5.20 -6.34
C VAL A 255 -11.40 5.12 -7.64
N ALA A 256 -12.72 5.12 -7.52
CA ALA A 256 -13.67 4.83 -8.59
C ALA A 256 -14.70 5.97 -8.71
N PRO A 257 -14.46 6.95 -9.61
CA PRO A 257 -15.44 7.98 -9.92
C PRO A 257 -16.79 7.40 -10.32
N SER A 258 -17.87 8.08 -9.92
CA SER A 258 -19.23 7.73 -10.36
C SER A 258 -19.36 7.71 -11.89
N GLU A 259 -20.24 6.84 -12.39
CA GLU A 259 -20.52 6.72 -13.82
C GLU A 259 -20.95 8.08 -14.40
N GLY A 260 -20.41 8.43 -15.57
CA GLY A 260 -20.65 9.72 -16.20
C GLY A 260 -19.79 10.89 -15.68
N HIS A 261 -19.03 10.69 -14.60
CA HIS A 261 -18.18 11.72 -14.00
C HIS A 261 -16.70 11.29 -13.85
N PRO A 262 -16.03 10.82 -14.92
CA PRO A 262 -14.65 10.34 -14.84
C PRO A 262 -13.64 11.39 -14.36
N GLY A 263 -13.99 12.68 -14.44
CA GLY A 263 -13.20 13.81 -13.93
C GLY A 263 -13.15 13.89 -12.40
N ASP A 264 -14.09 13.26 -11.67
CA ASP A 264 -14.11 13.30 -10.21
C ASP A 264 -12.81 12.72 -9.61
N PHE A 265 -12.14 11.78 -10.30
CA PHE A 265 -10.86 11.24 -9.85
C PHE A 265 -9.81 12.34 -9.62
N ALA A 266 -9.72 13.30 -10.55
CA ALA A 266 -8.74 14.37 -10.42
C ALA A 266 -9.02 15.25 -9.20
N VAL A 267 -10.31 15.46 -8.90
CA VAL A 267 -10.75 16.23 -7.73
C VAL A 267 -10.52 15.43 -6.44
N MET A 268 -10.89 14.16 -6.38
CA MET A 268 -10.61 13.27 -5.23
C MET A 268 -9.13 13.22 -4.92
N ARG A 269 -8.28 13.07 -5.95
CA ARG A 269 -6.82 13.11 -5.79
C ARG A 269 -6.36 14.44 -5.21
N ALA A 270 -6.94 15.56 -5.64
CA ALA A 270 -6.60 16.87 -5.07
C ALA A 270 -7.05 17.02 -3.60
N TYR A 271 -8.22 16.49 -3.24
CA TYR A 271 -8.71 16.46 -1.85
C TYR A 271 -7.78 15.66 -0.93
N PHE A 272 -7.51 14.40 -1.28
CA PHE A 272 -6.62 13.54 -0.51
C PHE A 272 -5.18 14.09 -0.48
N GLY A 273 -4.66 14.52 -1.63
CA GLY A 273 -3.32 15.07 -1.73
C GLY A 273 -3.12 16.30 -0.86
N LYS A 274 -4.05 17.27 -0.90
CA LYS A 274 -4.00 18.46 -0.04
C LYS A 274 -4.02 18.09 1.44
N MET A 275 -4.88 17.14 1.85
CA MET A 275 -4.94 16.67 3.24
C MET A 275 -3.61 16.04 3.66
N PHE A 276 -3.04 15.15 2.85
CA PHE A 276 -1.77 14.50 3.15
C PHE A 276 -0.58 15.48 3.16
N GLU A 277 -0.60 16.50 2.29
CA GLU A 277 0.39 17.58 2.30
C GLU A 277 0.31 18.44 3.56
N GLU A 278 -0.90 18.83 3.97
CA GLU A 278 -1.13 19.62 5.19
C GLU A 278 -0.76 18.85 6.46
N MET A 279 -0.92 17.52 6.44
CA MET A 279 -0.50 16.61 7.52
C MET A 279 0.97 16.20 7.46
N GLU A 280 1.77 16.78 6.56
CA GLU A 280 3.19 16.46 6.36
C GLU A 280 3.48 14.96 6.09
N VAL A 281 2.54 14.21 5.51
CA VAL A 281 2.73 12.78 5.19
C VAL A 281 3.97 12.60 4.31
N ALA A 282 4.84 11.65 4.67
CA ALA A 282 6.16 11.48 4.08
C ALA A 282 6.12 11.24 2.56
N ARG A 283 5.14 10.43 2.13
CA ARG A 283 4.89 10.07 0.74
C ARG A 283 3.46 9.56 0.62
N TYR A 284 2.77 9.93 -0.45
CA TYR A 284 1.46 9.38 -0.72
C TYR A 284 1.22 9.10 -2.20
N GLU A 285 0.31 8.17 -2.49
CA GLU A 285 -0.21 7.90 -3.83
C GLU A 285 -1.71 7.67 -3.78
N VAL A 286 -2.44 8.12 -4.80
CA VAL A 286 -3.89 7.92 -4.95
C VAL A 286 -4.14 7.28 -6.30
N LEU A 287 -4.45 5.98 -6.28
CA LEU A 287 -4.57 5.18 -7.48
C LEU A 287 -6.04 4.98 -7.86
N LYS A 288 -6.33 5.25 -9.13
CA LYS A 288 -7.62 4.97 -9.72
C LYS A 288 -7.83 3.46 -9.82
N THR A 289 -9.07 3.02 -9.71
CA THR A 289 -9.49 1.66 -10.06
C THR A 289 -9.04 1.30 -11.48
N ASP A 290 -8.38 0.14 -11.60
CA ASP A 290 -7.97 -0.47 -12.86
C ASP A 290 -8.02 -2.01 -12.74
N LEU A 291 -7.59 -2.74 -13.76
CA LEU A 291 -7.42 -4.19 -13.68
C LEU A 291 -6.37 -4.53 -12.60
N PRO A 292 -6.62 -5.57 -11.78
CA PRO A 292 -5.64 -5.99 -10.76
C PRO A 292 -4.23 -6.23 -11.30
N ALA A 293 -4.10 -6.67 -12.56
CA ALA A 293 -2.81 -6.85 -13.23
C ALA A 293 -2.02 -5.54 -13.41
N ASN A 294 -2.70 -4.40 -13.49
CA ASN A 294 -2.12 -3.06 -13.61
C ASN A 294 -1.88 -2.43 -12.23
N THR A 295 -2.79 -2.62 -11.27
CA THR A 295 -2.65 -2.06 -9.92
C THR A 295 -1.56 -2.76 -9.11
N ARG A 296 -1.42 -4.09 -9.23
CA ARG A 296 -0.43 -4.89 -8.49
C ARG A 296 1.01 -4.37 -8.60
N PRO A 297 1.58 -4.10 -9.80
CA PRO A 297 2.94 -3.57 -9.89
C PRO A 297 3.09 -2.19 -9.24
N LEU A 298 2.04 -1.35 -9.23
CA LEU A 298 2.09 -0.03 -8.58
C LEU A 298 2.11 -0.17 -7.05
N ILE A 299 1.30 -1.09 -6.49
CA ILE A 299 1.33 -1.44 -5.06
C ILE A 299 2.73 -1.93 -4.66
N GLN A 300 3.30 -2.85 -5.45
CA GLN A 300 4.64 -3.38 -5.20
C GLN A 300 5.70 -2.27 -5.25
N GLN A 301 5.67 -1.41 -6.28
CA GLN A 301 6.60 -0.30 -6.43
C GLN A 301 6.53 0.68 -5.24
N PHE A 302 5.32 1.01 -4.79
CA PHE A 302 5.13 1.84 -3.60
C PHE A 302 5.74 1.15 -2.37
N LEU A 303 5.42 -0.12 -2.13
CA LEU A 303 5.89 -0.88 -0.96
C LEU A 303 7.39 -1.21 -0.99
N ASP A 304 8.03 -1.24 -2.15
CA ASP A 304 9.48 -1.38 -2.26
C ASP A 304 10.24 -0.07 -1.97
N GLY A 305 9.53 1.06 -1.84
CA GLY A 305 10.15 2.37 -1.64
C GLY A 305 10.55 3.06 -2.96
N GLY A 306 10.09 2.55 -4.10
CA GLY A 306 10.27 3.21 -5.39
C GLY A 306 9.44 4.49 -5.48
N ALA A 307 9.98 5.54 -6.10
CA ALA A 307 9.16 6.67 -6.53
C ALA A 307 8.21 6.18 -7.62
N ALA A 308 6.91 6.50 -7.54
CA ALA A 308 6.00 6.32 -8.67
C ALA A 308 6.49 7.21 -9.82
N SER A 309 6.52 6.64 -11.04
CA SER A 309 6.93 7.33 -12.26
C SER A 309 5.85 8.23 -12.82
#